data_AF-A0A151I0Q3-F1
#
_entry.id   AF-A0A151I0Q3-F1
#
_cell.length_a   1.000
_cell.length_b   1.000
_cell.length_c   1.000
_cell.angle_alpha   90.00
_cell.angle_beta   90.00
_cell.angle_gamma   90.00
#
_symmetry.space_group_name_H-M   'P 1'
#
loop_
_entity.id
_entity.type
_entity.pdbx_description
1 polymer ?
#
loop_
_entity_poly.entity_id
_entity_poly.type
_entity_poly.pdbx_seq_one_letter_code
_entity_poly.pdbx_strand_id
1 'polypeptide(L)'
;MDCDYMTFYREKDFHNRCCGGKLWCIKDICGIICAVLTWLLIIYAEFVVMAVILIPTINTLYSSLNMAIFQSLAFLAFASHLRTMFTDPHFLKTDILFLFYIAGISLHSLFLCVQQFTMCVRQEWRECSTFNPPATVVLLLFLAFEALLFAIFTAVMLGTQLQAIWYDETGIEQLKKEEARWVRNSRWKSIQAVFGRFSIAWFSPFTSPPNAKTKLDSYLYSV
;
A
#
# COMPACT_ATOMS: atom_id res chain seq x y z
N MET A 1 10.91 -32.72 -11.38
CA MET A 1 10.95 -31.25 -11.30
C MET A 1 9.69 -30.69 -10.66
N ASP A 2 8.49 -31.13 -11.04
CA ASP A 2 7.23 -30.65 -10.40
C ASP A 2 7.01 -31.18 -8.97
N CYS A 3 7.47 -32.39 -8.66
CA CYS A 3 7.34 -32.99 -7.32
C CYS A 3 8.17 -32.23 -6.26
N ASP A 4 9.34 -31.70 -6.65
CA ASP A 4 10.20 -30.83 -5.82
C ASP A 4 9.59 -29.44 -5.62
N TYR A 5 8.95 -28.88 -6.64
CA TYR A 5 8.27 -27.58 -6.54
C TYR A 5 7.10 -27.63 -5.54
N MET A 6 6.32 -28.71 -5.56
CA MET A 6 5.16 -28.87 -4.68
C MET A 6 5.55 -29.23 -3.23
N THR A 7 6.69 -29.91 -3.03
CA THR A 7 7.26 -30.11 -1.68
C THR A 7 7.87 -28.83 -1.12
N PHE A 8 8.59 -28.05 -1.93
CA PHE A 8 9.17 -26.77 -1.53
C PHE A 8 8.11 -25.73 -1.13
N TYR A 9 6.99 -25.65 -1.86
CA TYR A 9 5.84 -24.81 -1.47
C TYR A 9 5.22 -25.30 -0.14
N ARG A 10 4.95 -26.61 -0.03
CA ARG A 10 4.35 -27.21 1.17
C ARG A 10 5.21 -27.07 2.44
N GLU A 11 6.53 -26.99 2.28
CA GLU A 11 7.49 -26.79 3.37
C GLU A 11 7.56 -25.32 3.82
N LYS A 12 7.52 -24.37 2.87
CA LYS A 12 7.35 -22.93 3.15
C LYS A 12 6.02 -22.63 3.87
N ASP A 13 4.95 -23.33 3.50
CA ASP A 13 3.62 -23.18 4.11
C ASP A 13 3.55 -23.73 5.55
N PHE A 14 4.40 -24.70 5.92
CA PHE A 14 4.45 -25.22 7.30
C PHE A 14 5.19 -24.27 8.24
N HIS A 15 6.23 -23.59 7.74
CA HIS A 15 7.05 -22.66 8.52
C HIS A 15 6.36 -21.30 8.77
N ASN A 16 5.37 -20.95 7.94
CA ASN A 16 4.63 -19.68 8.01
C ASN A 16 3.26 -19.82 8.69
N ARG A 17 3.02 -20.86 9.50
CA ARG A 17 1.78 -21.02 10.27
C ARG A 17 1.99 -20.72 11.75
N CYS A 18 1.26 -19.74 12.27
CA CYS A 18 1.28 -19.38 13.69
C CYS A 18 0.01 -19.92 14.40
N CYS A 19 0.04 -20.03 15.72
CA CYS A 19 -1.05 -20.55 16.56
C CYS A 19 -1.55 -21.96 16.16
N GLY A 20 -0.65 -22.95 16.18
CA GLY A 20 -1.04 -24.37 16.06
C GLY A 20 -1.57 -24.79 14.69
N GLY A 21 -1.14 -24.11 13.61
CA GLY A 21 -1.48 -24.49 12.24
C GLY A 21 -2.75 -23.85 11.66
N LYS A 22 -3.43 -22.97 12.42
CA LYS A 22 -4.73 -22.38 12.02
C LYS A 22 -4.65 -21.03 11.32
N LEU A 23 -3.55 -20.28 11.46
CA LEU A 23 -3.41 -18.96 10.86
C LEU A 23 -2.10 -18.86 10.08
N TRP A 24 -2.16 -18.42 8.82
CA TRP A 24 -0.99 -18.07 8.03
C TRP A 24 -0.42 -16.74 8.56
N CYS A 25 0.87 -16.71 8.87
CA CYS A 25 1.57 -15.59 9.46
C CYS A 25 3.03 -15.63 9.01
N ILE A 26 3.42 -14.66 8.19
CA ILE A 26 4.80 -14.52 7.72
C ILE A 26 5.68 -14.12 8.92
N LYS A 27 6.70 -14.91 9.24
CA LYS A 27 7.57 -14.70 10.43
C LYS A 27 8.91 -14.09 10.04
N ASP A 28 8.93 -13.24 9.01
CA ASP A 28 10.13 -12.56 8.52
C ASP A 28 10.48 -11.38 9.43
N ILE A 29 11.56 -11.52 10.22
CA ILE A 29 12.02 -10.50 11.17
C ILE A 29 12.20 -9.13 10.49
N CYS A 30 12.84 -9.11 9.31
CA CYS A 30 13.04 -7.88 8.55
C CYS A 30 11.72 -7.22 8.12
N GLY A 31 10.72 -8.03 7.73
CA GLY A 31 9.39 -7.55 7.35
C GLY A 31 8.64 -6.96 8.54
N ILE A 32 8.71 -7.60 9.71
CA ILE A 32 8.10 -7.11 10.95
C ILE A 32 8.75 -5.79 11.39
N ILE A 33 10.08 -5.70 11.36
CA ILE A 33 10.79 -4.45 11.69
C ILE A 33 10.38 -3.33 10.72
N CYS A 34 10.34 -3.61 9.42
CA CYS A 34 9.89 -2.65 8.41
C CYS A 34 8.45 -2.18 8.65
N ALA A 35 7.55 -3.10 9.02
CA ALA A 35 6.17 -2.77 9.36
C ALA A 35 6.11 -1.86 10.59
N VAL A 36 6.80 -2.21 11.68
CA VAL A 36 6.83 -1.39 12.91
C VAL A 36 7.39 0.00 12.61
N LEU A 37 8.49 0.09 11.88
CA LEU A 37 9.07 1.38 11.48
C LEU A 37 8.10 2.20 10.65
N THR A 38 7.41 1.58 9.69
CA THR A 38 6.38 2.25 8.87
C THR A 38 5.27 2.86 9.74
N TRP A 39 4.77 2.13 10.74
CA TRP A 39 3.73 2.63 11.64
C TRP A 39 4.23 3.75 12.54
N LEU A 40 5.45 3.66 13.05
CA LEU A 40 6.06 4.73 13.85
C LEU A 40 6.23 6.02 13.04
N LEU A 41 6.67 5.90 11.79
CA LEU A 41 6.81 7.02 10.85
C LEU A 41 5.45 7.65 10.53
N ILE A 42 4.41 6.86 10.28
CA ILE A 42 3.04 7.37 10.06
C ILE A 42 2.53 8.14 11.28
N ILE A 43 2.73 7.62 12.50
CA ILE A 43 2.33 8.31 13.75
C ILE A 43 3.11 9.61 13.95
N TYR A 44 4.42 9.58 13.67
CA TYR A 44 5.25 10.78 13.71
C TYR A 44 4.76 11.84 12.71
N ALA A 45 4.45 11.43 11.48
CA ALA A 45 3.89 12.31 10.46
C ALA A 45 2.55 12.93 10.90
N GLU A 46 1.66 12.12 11.50
CA GLU A 46 0.40 12.59 12.04
C GLU A 46 0.60 13.63 13.15
N PHE A 47 1.53 13.40 14.07
CA PHE A 47 1.88 14.34 15.13
C PHE A 47 2.39 15.67 14.57
N VAL A 48 3.32 15.63 13.60
CA VAL A 48 3.88 16.86 13.00
C VAL A 48 2.81 17.60 12.20
N VAL A 49 2.01 16.91 11.39
CA VAL A 49 0.92 17.53 10.63
C VAL A 49 -0.10 18.18 11.56
N MET A 50 -0.50 17.50 12.63
CA MET A 50 -1.41 18.08 13.61
C MET A 50 -0.83 19.29 14.33
N ALA A 51 0.33 19.13 14.96
CA ALA A 51 0.87 20.11 15.87
C ALA A 51 1.45 21.34 15.16
N VAL A 52 1.98 21.16 13.95
CA VAL A 52 2.72 22.20 13.22
C VAL A 52 1.91 22.81 12.07
N ILE A 53 1.04 22.03 11.42
CA ILE A 53 0.29 22.49 10.23
C ILE A 53 -1.15 22.82 10.61
N LEU A 54 -1.87 21.90 11.26
CA LEU A 54 -3.31 22.01 11.45
C LEU A 54 -3.73 22.90 12.64
N ILE A 55 -3.05 22.82 13.79
CA ILE A 55 -3.33 23.68 14.97
C ILE A 55 -3.27 25.19 14.66
N PRO A 56 -2.24 25.73 13.98
CA PRO A 56 -2.19 27.16 13.68
C PRO A 56 -3.19 27.60 12.60
N THR A 57 -3.88 26.67 11.93
CA THR A 57 -4.81 27.02 10.87
C THR A 57 -6.15 27.50 11.45
N ILE A 58 -6.53 28.76 11.17
CA ILE A 58 -7.83 29.34 11.59
C ILE A 58 -9.04 28.60 10.97
N ASN A 59 -8.87 28.00 9.79
CA ASN A 59 -9.93 27.31 9.07
C ASN A 59 -10.16 25.89 9.63
N THR A 60 -11.06 25.78 10.60
CA THR A 60 -11.46 24.49 11.22
C THR A 60 -11.94 23.46 10.22
N LEU A 61 -12.62 23.87 9.14
CA LEU A 61 -13.05 22.98 8.06
C LEU A 61 -11.87 22.37 7.30
N TYR A 62 -10.89 23.18 6.93
CA TYR A 62 -9.69 22.71 6.24
C TYR A 62 -8.90 21.74 7.13
N SER A 63 -8.73 22.09 8.40
CA SER A 63 -8.05 21.24 9.38
C SER A 63 -8.76 19.89 9.56
N SER A 64 -10.08 19.90 9.79
CA SER A 64 -10.88 18.68 9.98
C SER A 64 -10.87 17.78 8.75
N LEU A 65 -10.93 18.35 7.53
CA LEU A 65 -10.92 17.58 6.29
C LEU A 65 -9.57 16.88 6.07
N ASN A 66 -8.45 17.58 6.23
CA ASN A 66 -7.13 16.97 6.06
C ASN A 66 -6.86 15.88 7.10
N MET A 67 -7.27 16.10 8.36
CA MET A 67 -7.20 15.08 9.40
C MET A 67 -8.06 13.86 9.05
N ALA A 68 -9.31 14.03 8.61
CA ALA A 68 -10.17 12.93 8.20
C ALA A 68 -9.58 12.14 7.01
N ILE A 69 -8.99 12.83 6.04
CA ILE A 69 -8.29 12.20 4.91
C ILE A 69 -7.10 11.37 5.41
N PHE A 70 -6.25 11.94 6.25
CA PHE A 70 -5.09 11.23 6.80
C PHE A 70 -5.50 9.97 7.58
N GLN A 71 -6.48 10.11 8.47
CA GLN A 71 -6.97 9.03 9.32
C GLN A 71 -7.63 7.91 8.50
N SER A 72 -8.42 8.26 7.49
CA SER A 72 -9.07 7.28 6.62
C SER A 72 -8.06 6.51 5.76
N LEU A 73 -7.05 7.18 5.19
CA LEU A 73 -5.98 6.54 4.46
C LEU A 73 -5.13 5.63 5.37
N ALA A 74 -4.80 6.09 6.58
CA ALA A 74 -4.05 5.31 7.56
C ALA A 74 -4.81 4.04 7.99
N PHE A 75 -6.13 4.15 8.23
CA PHE A 75 -6.96 3.00 8.56
C PHE A 75 -7.04 1.98 7.42
N LEU A 76 -7.21 2.45 6.17
CA LEU A 76 -7.22 1.58 4.99
C LEU A 76 -5.87 0.90 4.76
N ALA A 77 -4.76 1.62 4.97
CA ALA A 77 -3.42 1.05 4.92
C ALA A 77 -3.23 -0.02 6.00
N PHE A 78 -3.68 0.23 7.24
CA PHE A 78 -3.65 -0.74 8.33
C PHE A 78 -4.45 -2.00 8.01
N ALA A 79 -5.69 -1.84 7.58
CA ALA A 79 -6.56 -2.96 7.22
C ALA A 79 -5.97 -3.79 6.08
N SER A 80 -5.39 -3.14 5.06
CA SER A 80 -4.73 -3.81 3.94
C SER A 80 -3.49 -4.57 4.41
N HIS A 81 -2.67 -3.97 5.26
CA HIS A 81 -1.46 -4.61 5.79
C HIS A 81 -1.75 -5.79 6.73
N LEU A 82 -2.74 -5.65 7.63
CA LEU A 82 -3.18 -6.76 8.45
C LEU A 82 -3.69 -7.92 7.60
N ARG A 83 -4.44 -7.61 6.53
CA ARG A 83 -4.93 -8.63 5.60
C ARG A 83 -3.77 -9.33 4.89
N THR A 84 -2.73 -8.63 4.45
CA THR A 84 -1.57 -9.26 3.77
C THR A 84 -0.70 -10.09 4.72
N MET A 85 -0.67 -9.75 6.02
CA MET A 85 0.10 -10.49 7.03
C MET A 85 -0.62 -11.74 7.56
N PHE A 86 -1.96 -11.71 7.62
CA PHE A 86 -2.77 -12.78 8.21
C PHE A 86 -3.59 -13.61 7.22
N THR A 87 -3.63 -13.22 5.94
CA THR A 87 -4.40 -13.92 4.89
C THR A 87 -3.46 -14.49 3.84
N ASP A 88 -3.78 -15.67 3.33
CA ASP A 88 -2.97 -16.43 2.36
C ASP A 88 -2.42 -15.54 1.21
N PRO A 89 -1.18 -15.81 0.72
CA PRO A 89 -0.38 -14.95 -0.16
C PRO A 89 -0.93 -14.73 -1.58
N HIS A 90 -2.17 -15.15 -1.84
CA HIS A 90 -2.76 -15.18 -3.18
C HIS A 90 -3.40 -13.86 -3.63
N PHE A 91 -3.27 -12.77 -2.85
CA PHE A 91 -3.94 -11.50 -3.14
C PHE A 91 -2.94 -10.35 -3.37
N LEU A 92 -2.20 -10.41 -4.49
CA LEU A 92 -1.39 -9.28 -5.03
C LEU A 92 -2.15 -7.94 -5.05
N LYS A 93 -3.49 -8.01 -5.14
CA LYS A 93 -4.41 -6.87 -5.05
C LYS A 93 -4.28 -6.09 -3.75
N THR A 94 -4.23 -6.80 -2.62
CA THR A 94 -4.20 -6.19 -1.30
C THR A 94 -2.84 -5.56 -1.02
N ASP A 95 -1.75 -6.17 -1.52
CA ASP A 95 -0.41 -5.58 -1.48
C ASP A 95 -0.34 -4.27 -2.28
N ILE A 96 -0.89 -4.27 -3.51
CA ILE A 96 -0.95 -3.07 -4.34
C ILE A 96 -1.80 -1.98 -3.70
N LEU A 97 -2.94 -2.33 -3.11
CA LEU A 97 -3.79 -1.38 -2.39
C LEU A 97 -3.07 -0.79 -1.18
N PHE A 98 -2.39 -1.63 -0.37
CA PHE A 98 -1.55 -1.17 0.72
C PHE A 98 -0.51 -0.14 0.25
N LEU A 99 0.28 -0.48 -0.76
CA LEU A 99 1.29 0.42 -1.33
C LEU A 99 0.68 1.72 -1.87
N PHE A 100 -0.49 1.63 -2.50
CA PHE A 100 -1.21 2.79 -3.00
C PHE A 100 -1.67 3.74 -1.89
N TYR A 101 -2.23 3.22 -0.78
CA TYR A 101 -2.63 4.07 0.35
C TYR A 101 -1.44 4.75 1.00
N ILE A 102 -0.34 4.01 1.17
CA ILE A 102 0.91 4.55 1.72
C ILE A 102 1.50 5.66 0.81
N ALA A 103 1.52 5.44 -0.51
CA ALA A 103 1.92 6.46 -1.46
C ALA A 103 0.99 7.69 -1.39
N GLY A 104 -0.32 7.48 -1.20
CA GLY A 104 -1.29 8.54 -0.97
C GLY A 104 -1.01 9.37 0.29
N ILE A 105 -0.73 8.71 1.42
CA ILE A 105 -0.37 9.38 2.69
C ILE A 105 0.89 10.22 2.51
N SER A 106 1.95 9.65 1.92
CA SER A 106 3.22 10.37 1.72
C SER A 106 3.08 11.58 0.79
N LEU A 107 2.37 11.44 -0.34
CA LEU A 107 2.08 12.56 -1.23
C LEU A 107 1.23 13.64 -0.56
N HIS A 108 0.24 13.25 0.25
CA HIS A 108 -0.58 14.18 1.01
C HIS A 108 0.23 14.95 2.06
N SER A 109 1.09 14.27 2.83
CA SER A 109 2.02 14.89 3.77
C SER A 109 2.96 15.88 3.09
N LEU A 110 3.53 15.52 1.94
CA LEU A 110 4.40 16.42 1.16
C LEU A 110 3.64 17.66 0.69
N PHE A 111 2.43 17.49 0.18
CA PHE A 111 1.60 18.62 -0.27
C PHE A 111 1.30 19.58 0.89
N LEU A 112 0.86 19.08 2.05
CA LEU A 112 0.61 19.90 3.24
C LEU A 112 1.89 20.58 3.75
N CYS A 113 3.01 19.86 3.77
CA CYS A 113 4.30 20.41 4.18
C CYS A 113 4.74 21.56 3.27
N VAL A 114 4.62 21.41 1.94
CA VAL A 114 4.93 22.47 0.97
C VAL A 114 4.00 23.65 1.15
N GLN A 115 2.70 23.42 1.32
CA GLN A 115 1.74 24.50 1.58
C GLN A 115 2.11 25.27 2.85
N GLN A 116 2.36 24.59 3.96
CA GLN A 116 2.77 25.22 5.22
C GLN A 116 4.08 26.01 5.06
N PHE A 117 5.09 25.41 4.42
CA PHE A 117 6.38 26.06 4.21
C PHE A 117 6.23 27.35 3.39
N THR A 118 5.45 27.31 2.30
CA THR A 118 5.22 28.51 1.47
C THR A 118 4.45 29.61 2.22
N MET A 119 3.47 29.26 3.05
CA MET A 119 2.75 30.23 3.89
C MET A 119 3.67 30.85 4.94
N CYS A 120 4.52 30.04 5.57
CA CYS A 120 5.43 30.49 6.61
C CYS A 120 6.54 31.41 6.12
N VAL A 121 7.10 31.10 4.96
CA VAL A 121 8.09 31.96 4.30
C VAL A 121 7.46 33.31 3.93
N ARG A 122 6.20 33.34 3.49
CA ARG A 122 5.49 34.59 3.17
C ARG A 122 5.22 35.47 4.39
N GLN A 123 5.04 34.88 5.57
CA GLN A 123 4.71 35.57 6.82
C GLN A 123 5.94 35.82 7.71
N GLU A 124 7.15 35.71 7.16
CA GLU A 124 8.42 35.88 7.89
C GLU A 124 8.51 35.06 9.19
N TRP A 125 7.85 33.90 9.24
CA TRP A 125 7.83 33.02 10.41
C TRP A 125 7.22 33.61 11.69
N ARG A 126 6.50 34.73 11.61
CA ARG A 126 6.01 35.45 12.82
C ARG A 126 4.93 34.70 13.58
N GLU A 127 4.03 33.97 12.89
CA GLU A 127 2.86 33.30 13.47
C GLU A 127 2.62 31.94 12.80
N CYS A 128 3.64 31.08 12.80
CA CYS A 128 3.62 29.83 12.01
C CYS A 128 3.31 28.56 12.79
N SER A 129 3.58 28.55 14.09
CA SER A 129 3.37 27.39 14.94
C SER A 129 3.39 27.82 16.40
N THR A 130 2.81 26.99 17.25
CA THR A 130 2.90 27.11 18.71
C THR A 130 4.32 26.83 19.21
N PHE A 131 5.15 26.16 18.42
CA PHE A 131 6.57 25.89 18.72
C PHE A 131 7.49 27.03 18.25
N ASN A 132 8.71 27.06 18.81
CA ASN A 132 9.75 28.00 18.36
C ASN A 132 10.02 27.85 16.85
N PRO A 133 10.15 28.95 16.08
CA PRO A 133 10.39 28.92 14.64
C PRO A 133 11.49 27.95 14.16
N PRO A 134 12.68 27.87 14.80
CA PRO A 134 13.71 26.92 14.35
C PRO A 134 13.31 25.46 14.56
N ALA A 135 12.55 25.14 15.63
CA ALA A 135 12.08 23.77 15.87
C ALA A 135 11.05 23.35 14.81
N THR A 136 10.14 24.25 14.46
CA THR A 136 9.16 24.03 13.39
C THR A 136 9.83 23.72 12.06
N VAL A 137 10.85 24.49 11.66
CA VAL A 137 11.61 24.23 10.42
C VAL A 137 12.24 22.85 10.45
N VAL A 138 12.88 22.47 11.55
CA VAL A 138 13.54 21.16 11.68
C VAL A 138 12.53 20.02 11.56
N LEU A 139 11.39 20.12 12.25
CA LEU A 139 10.33 19.11 12.18
C LEU A 139 9.76 18.97 10.75
N LEU A 140 9.52 20.09 10.06
CA LEU A 140 9.05 20.09 8.67
C LEU A 140 10.09 19.50 7.71
N LEU A 141 11.38 19.75 7.92
CA LEU A 141 12.45 19.18 7.10
C LEU A 141 12.53 17.66 7.25
N PHE A 142 12.47 17.15 8.49
CA PHE A 142 12.43 15.70 8.73
C PHE A 142 11.19 15.06 8.11
N LEU A 143 10.02 15.67 8.27
CA LEU A 143 8.77 15.20 7.66
C LEU A 143 8.87 15.16 6.12
N ALA A 144 9.43 16.20 5.50
CA ALA A 144 9.57 16.27 4.05
C ALA A 144 10.53 15.20 3.51
N PHE A 145 11.67 15.01 4.18
CA PHE A 145 12.65 13.99 3.79
C PHE A 145 12.08 12.58 3.92
N GLU A 146 11.45 12.29 5.06
CA GLU A 146 10.77 11.02 5.31
C GLU A 146 9.70 10.73 4.26
N ALA A 147 8.79 11.67 4.03
CA ALA A 147 7.68 11.49 3.09
C ALA A 147 8.19 11.30 1.65
N LEU A 148 9.26 11.99 1.25
CA LEU A 148 9.88 11.82 -0.06
C LEU A 148 10.50 10.43 -0.22
N LEU A 149 11.27 9.98 0.78
CA LEU A 149 11.86 8.64 0.76
C LEU A 149 10.78 7.56 0.67
N PHE A 150 9.72 7.70 1.47
CA PHE A 150 8.64 6.73 1.50
C PHE A 150 7.84 6.71 0.20
N ALA A 151 7.57 7.87 -0.39
CA ALA A 151 6.91 7.98 -1.69
C ALA A 151 7.73 7.32 -2.82
N ILE A 152 9.04 7.56 -2.87
CA ILE A 152 9.92 6.96 -3.90
C ILE A 152 9.97 5.44 -3.72
N PHE A 153 10.19 4.97 -2.50
CA PHE A 153 10.28 3.54 -2.19
C PHE A 153 8.99 2.81 -2.54
N THR A 154 7.85 3.36 -2.14
CA THR A 154 6.53 2.77 -2.43
C THR A 154 6.19 2.83 -3.91
N ALA A 155 6.60 3.87 -4.64
CA ALA A 155 6.46 3.93 -6.09
C ALA A 155 7.27 2.85 -6.81
N VAL A 156 8.51 2.60 -6.37
CA VAL A 156 9.34 1.50 -6.91
C VAL A 156 8.70 0.15 -6.63
N MET A 157 8.27 -0.10 -5.40
CA MET A 157 7.60 -1.34 -5.01
C MET A 157 6.30 -1.54 -5.81
N LEU A 158 5.47 -0.52 -5.92
CA LEU A 158 4.26 -0.56 -6.73
C LEU A 158 4.59 -0.84 -8.21
N GLY A 159 5.64 -0.20 -8.72
CA GLY A 159 6.18 -0.44 -10.06
C GLY A 159 6.53 -1.91 -10.26
N THR A 160 7.30 -2.52 -9.36
CA THR A 160 7.65 -3.95 -9.46
C THR A 160 6.43 -4.87 -9.45
N GLN A 161 5.42 -4.57 -8.61
CA GLN A 161 4.18 -5.34 -8.54
C GLN A 161 3.32 -5.19 -9.81
N LEU A 162 3.26 -3.99 -10.39
CA LEU A 162 2.55 -3.74 -11.65
C LEU A 162 3.28 -4.35 -12.85
N GLN A 163 4.61 -4.31 -12.87
CA GLN A 163 5.42 -4.95 -13.90
C GLN A 163 5.22 -6.47 -13.85
N ALA A 164 5.20 -7.09 -12.67
CA ALA A 164 4.88 -8.51 -12.54
C ALA A 164 3.52 -8.83 -13.18
N ILE A 165 2.47 -8.05 -12.90
CA ILE A 165 1.14 -8.25 -13.50
C ILE A 165 1.17 -8.09 -15.03
N TRP A 166 1.92 -7.11 -15.54
CA TRP A 166 1.99 -6.84 -16.99
C TRP A 166 2.83 -7.88 -17.75
N TYR A 167 3.89 -8.41 -17.15
CA TYR A 167 4.78 -9.38 -17.79
C TYR A 167 4.35 -10.83 -17.60
N ASP A 168 3.61 -11.17 -16.53
CA ASP A 168 3.15 -12.54 -16.27
C ASP A 168 2.15 -13.06 -17.34
N GLU A 169 1.43 -12.15 -18.02
CA GLU A 169 0.62 -12.48 -19.22
C GLU A 169 1.52 -12.86 -20.43
N THR A 170 2.74 -12.31 -20.53
CA THR A 170 3.65 -12.58 -21.66
C THR A 170 4.41 -13.92 -21.57
N GLY A 171 4.51 -14.53 -20.38
CA GLY A 171 5.19 -15.81 -20.18
C GLY A 171 4.33 -17.04 -20.52
N ILE A 172 3.04 -17.01 -20.16
CA ILE A 172 2.11 -18.13 -20.40
C ILE A 172 1.51 -18.09 -21.82
N GLU A 173 1.33 -16.91 -22.43
CA GLU A 173 0.87 -16.80 -23.82
C GLU A 173 1.89 -17.32 -24.84
N GLN A 174 3.19 -17.32 -24.50
CA GLN A 174 4.22 -17.93 -25.35
C GLN A 174 4.17 -19.47 -25.35
N LEU A 175 3.68 -20.10 -24.26
CA LEU A 175 3.47 -21.54 -24.18
C LEU A 175 2.10 -21.98 -24.72
N LYS A 176 1.10 -21.08 -24.80
CA LYS A 176 -0.26 -21.37 -25.28
C LYS A 176 -0.53 -20.89 -26.71
N LYS A 177 0.50 -20.89 -27.55
CA LYS A 177 0.56 -20.20 -28.86
C LYS A 177 -0.44 -20.67 -29.94
N GLU A 178 -1.33 -21.63 -29.70
CA GLU A 178 -2.21 -22.17 -30.75
C GLU A 178 -3.71 -21.86 -30.68
N GLU A 179 -4.37 -21.61 -29.53
CA GLU A 179 -5.86 -21.57 -29.53
C GLU A 179 -6.56 -20.19 -29.44
N ALA A 180 -5.91 -19.10 -29.05
CA ALA A 180 -6.63 -17.84 -28.70
C ALA A 180 -6.23 -16.59 -29.53
N ARG A 181 -6.00 -16.75 -30.84
CA ARG A 181 -5.54 -15.69 -31.76
C ARG A 181 -6.42 -14.41 -31.87
N TRP A 182 -7.54 -14.25 -31.14
CA TRP A 182 -8.51 -13.16 -31.38
C TRP A 182 -9.01 -12.34 -30.16
N VAL A 183 -8.29 -12.25 -29.04
CA VAL A 183 -8.67 -11.32 -27.93
C VAL A 183 -7.59 -10.27 -27.67
N ARG A 184 -7.21 -9.55 -28.72
CA ARG A 184 -6.33 -8.38 -28.65
C ARG A 184 -7.04 -7.21 -27.93
N ASN A 185 -6.92 -7.15 -26.60
CA ASN A 185 -6.92 -5.89 -25.85
C ASN A 185 -6.19 -6.08 -24.49
N SER A 186 -4.86 -6.18 -24.54
CA SER A 186 -4.04 -7.04 -23.68
C SER A 186 -3.34 -6.37 -22.49
N ARG A 187 -3.89 -5.30 -21.91
CA ARG A 187 -3.31 -4.67 -20.69
C ARG A 187 -4.38 -4.21 -19.70
N TRP A 188 -5.42 -3.57 -20.21
CA TRP A 188 -6.57 -3.16 -19.40
C TRP A 188 -7.43 -4.35 -18.97
N LYS A 189 -7.47 -5.43 -19.76
CA LYS A 189 -8.16 -6.67 -19.38
C LYS A 189 -7.46 -7.42 -18.25
N SER A 190 -6.13 -7.38 -18.17
CA SER A 190 -5.32 -7.97 -17.09
C SER A 190 -5.53 -7.22 -15.79
N ILE A 191 -5.50 -5.88 -15.83
CA ILE A 191 -5.89 -5.04 -14.67
C ILE A 191 -7.36 -5.30 -14.31
N GLN A 192 -8.27 -5.44 -15.26
CA GLN A 192 -9.68 -5.76 -15.01
C GLN A 192 -9.88 -7.18 -14.45
N ALA A 193 -9.01 -8.14 -14.77
CA ALA A 193 -9.04 -9.48 -14.17
C ALA A 193 -8.60 -9.45 -12.70
N VAL A 194 -7.68 -8.54 -12.38
CA VAL A 194 -7.20 -8.31 -11.02
C VAL A 194 -8.24 -7.49 -10.23
N PHE A 195 -8.68 -6.35 -10.70
CA PHE A 195 -9.54 -5.49 -9.88
C PHE A 195 -11.05 -5.61 -10.15
N GLY A 196 -11.48 -6.30 -11.21
CA GLY A 196 -12.89 -6.37 -11.63
C GLY A 196 -13.35 -5.12 -12.41
N ARG A 197 -14.67 -4.99 -12.64
CA ARG A 197 -15.26 -3.77 -13.23
C ARG A 197 -15.10 -2.58 -12.26
N PHE A 198 -14.85 -1.39 -12.79
CA PHE A 198 -14.77 -0.14 -12.02
C PHE A 198 -16.01 0.04 -11.13
N SER A 199 -15.82 -0.04 -9.82
CA SER A 199 -16.83 0.18 -8.78
C SER A 199 -16.09 0.67 -7.52
N ILE A 200 -16.76 1.39 -6.61
CA ILE A 200 -16.19 1.84 -5.32
C ILE A 200 -15.65 0.66 -4.48
N ALA A 201 -16.14 -0.54 -4.77
CA ALA A 201 -15.61 -1.82 -4.31
C ALA A 201 -14.11 -2.06 -4.64
N TRP A 202 -13.51 -1.35 -5.61
CA TRP A 202 -12.08 -1.42 -5.95
C TRP A 202 -11.18 -0.99 -4.79
N PHE A 203 -11.58 0.04 -4.06
CA PHE A 203 -10.79 0.66 -2.99
C PHE A 203 -11.08 0.04 -1.62
N SER A 204 -11.80 -1.07 -1.57
CA SER A 204 -12.07 -1.75 -0.32
C SER A 204 -11.11 -2.92 -0.17
N PRO A 205 -10.32 -2.98 0.93
CA PRO A 205 -9.54 -4.16 1.24
C PRO A 205 -10.42 -5.35 1.65
N PHE A 206 -11.76 -5.25 1.61
CA PHE A 206 -12.70 -6.29 2.04
C PHE A 206 -13.44 -6.97 0.89
N THR A 207 -13.28 -6.51 -0.35
CA THR A 207 -13.93 -7.11 -1.51
C THR A 207 -13.09 -8.26 -2.04
N SER A 208 -13.65 -9.46 -1.96
CA SER A 208 -13.09 -10.64 -2.62
C SER A 208 -13.55 -10.66 -4.08
N PRO A 209 -12.64 -10.85 -5.06
CA PRO A 209 -13.03 -11.04 -6.44
C PRO A 209 -13.91 -12.31 -6.55
N PRO A 210 -15.04 -12.27 -7.30
CA PRO A 210 -15.99 -13.37 -7.35
C PRO A 210 -15.44 -14.69 -7.92
N ASN A 211 -14.24 -14.70 -8.52
CA ASN A 211 -13.68 -15.85 -9.24
C ASN A 211 -12.44 -16.50 -8.60
N ALA A 212 -12.10 -16.20 -7.34
CA ALA A 212 -10.96 -16.87 -6.68
C ALA A 212 -11.26 -18.34 -6.32
N LYS A 213 -12.53 -18.68 -6.00
CA LYS A 213 -12.94 -20.06 -5.70
C LYS A 213 -12.83 -20.99 -6.91
N THR A 214 -13.26 -20.53 -8.08
CA THR A 214 -13.33 -21.37 -9.29
C THR A 214 -11.96 -21.78 -9.83
N LYS A 215 -10.92 -20.95 -9.66
CA LYS A 215 -9.57 -21.29 -10.14
C LYS A 215 -8.92 -22.37 -9.27
N LEU A 216 -9.16 -22.36 -7.95
CA LEU A 216 -8.67 -23.41 -7.04
C LEU A 216 -9.40 -24.74 -7.29
N ASP A 217 -10.70 -24.70 -7.54
CA ASP A 217 -11.49 -25.89 -7.89
C ASP A 217 -11.07 -26.49 -9.24
N SER A 218 -10.66 -25.68 -10.22
CA SER A 218 -10.17 -26.17 -11.52
C SER A 218 -8.79 -26.83 -11.47
N TYR A 219 -7.93 -26.47 -10.51
CA TYR A 219 -6.65 -27.17 -10.29
C TYR A 219 -6.81 -28.44 -9.43
N LEU A 220 -7.86 -28.51 -8.61
CA LEU A 220 -8.18 -29.69 -7.78
C LEU A 220 -8.90 -30.80 -8.57
N TYR A 221 -9.49 -30.48 -9.73
CA TYR A 221 -10.20 -31.43 -10.60
C TYR A 221 -9.43 -31.81 -11.88
N SER A 222 -8.21 -31.31 -12.09
CA SER A 222 -7.36 -31.66 -13.23
C SER A 222 -6.35 -32.78 -12.90
N VAL A 223 -6.78 -33.79 -12.14
CA VAL A 223 -6.10 -35.08 -11.94
C VAL A 223 -7.14 -36.19 -12.06
#